data_AF-A0A8J7G2J3-F1
#
_entry.id   AF-A0A8J7G2J3-F1
#
_cell.length_a   1.000
_cell.length_b   1.000
_cell.length_c   1.000
_cell.angle_alpha   90.00
_cell.angle_beta   90.00
_cell.angle_gamma   90.00
#
_symmetry.space_group_name_H-M   'P 1'
#
loop_
_entity.id
_entity.type
_entity.pdbx_description
1 polymer ?
#
loop_
_entity_poly.entity_id
_entity_poly.type
_entity_poly.pdbx_seq_one_letter_code
_entity_poly.pdbx_strand_id
1 'polypeptide(L)'
;MRQIISLTRQQSMRHYLEQVWALLEDAYRDVAGGLHFADHAALLDESARWQLALCDGRVLAVTVFKAKKGLKLIAMAAACELAGARDALCEMLRRALRQAWMELSGRAESFVMKYCDGHRFLIHGSLIPQLLDKPIEATAADGYHYVREILQQRKTKIAVGTFRA
;
A
#
# COMPACT_ATOMS: atom_id res chain seq x y z
N MET A 1 -23.22 -7.43 -6.16
CA MET A 1 -22.94 -6.02 -6.55
C MET A 1 -21.60 -5.61 -5.94
N ARG A 2 -20.69 -4.99 -6.72
CA ARG A 2 -19.38 -4.54 -6.20
C ARG A 2 -19.52 -3.23 -5.44
N GLN A 3 -18.97 -3.16 -4.24
CA GLN A 3 -18.89 -1.94 -3.43
C GLN A 3 -17.47 -1.68 -2.95
N ILE A 4 -17.08 -0.41 -2.82
CA ILE A 4 -15.82 -0.01 -2.18
C ILE A 4 -16.16 0.75 -0.90
N ILE A 5 -15.72 0.23 0.23
CA ILE A 5 -15.97 0.80 1.56
C ILE A 5 -14.66 1.25 2.21
N SER A 6 -14.74 2.25 3.09
CA SER A 6 -13.61 2.73 3.89
C SER A 6 -13.89 2.47 5.37
N LEU A 7 -12.98 1.77 6.04
CA LEU A 7 -13.08 1.41 7.44
C LEU A 7 -12.03 2.19 8.22
N THR A 8 -12.48 2.93 9.24
CA THR A 8 -11.61 3.72 10.14
C THR A 8 -11.78 3.33 11.61
N ARG A 9 -12.80 2.54 11.94
CA ARG A 9 -13.06 2.03 13.29
C ARG A 9 -12.58 0.59 13.39
N GLN A 10 -11.80 0.29 14.44
CA GLN A 10 -11.26 -1.06 14.66
C GLN A 10 -12.36 -2.13 14.72
N GLN A 11 -13.54 -1.84 15.29
CA GLN A 11 -14.65 -2.79 15.32
C GLN A 11 -15.08 -3.23 13.92
N SER A 12 -15.14 -2.30 12.96
CA SER A 12 -15.48 -2.61 11.57
C SER A 12 -14.34 -3.35 10.86
N MET A 13 -13.08 -3.03 11.17
CA MET A 13 -11.92 -3.74 10.62
C MET A 13 -11.87 -5.19 11.11
N ARG A 14 -12.14 -5.43 12.41
CA ARG A 14 -12.20 -6.77 13.01
C ARG A 14 -13.18 -7.70 12.28
N HIS A 15 -14.28 -7.17 11.77
CA HIS A 15 -15.26 -7.97 11.01
C HIS A 15 -14.68 -8.60 9.74
N TYR A 16 -13.67 -7.96 9.11
CA TYR A 16 -13.04 -8.44 7.88
C TYR A 16 -11.62 -8.97 8.09
N LEU A 17 -11.14 -9.01 9.34
CA LEU A 17 -9.75 -9.22 9.69
C LEU A 17 -9.17 -10.50 9.09
N GLU A 18 -9.87 -11.63 9.24
CA GLU A 18 -9.43 -12.93 8.73
C GLU A 18 -9.28 -12.93 7.19
N GLN A 19 -10.26 -12.36 6.47
CA GLN A 19 -10.22 -12.29 5.01
C GLN A 19 -9.08 -11.37 4.54
N VAL A 20 -8.89 -10.24 5.21
CA VAL A 20 -7.82 -9.29 4.88
C VAL A 20 -6.45 -9.89 5.18
N TRP A 21 -6.29 -10.56 6.31
CA TRP A 21 -5.03 -11.19 6.69
C TRP A 21 -4.63 -12.27 5.70
N ALA A 22 -5.51 -13.23 5.42
CA ALA A 22 -5.25 -14.30 4.47
C ALA A 22 -4.85 -13.75 3.09
N LEU A 23 -5.53 -12.69 2.64
CA LEU A 23 -5.24 -12.06 1.36
C LEU A 23 -3.89 -11.34 1.33
N LEU A 24 -3.52 -10.67 2.42
CA LEU A 24 -2.21 -10.00 2.54
C LEU A 24 -1.08 -11.02 2.69
N GLU A 25 -1.27 -12.06 3.48
CA GLU A 25 -0.28 -13.13 3.67
C GLU A 25 0.03 -13.83 2.34
N ASP A 26 -0.99 -14.14 1.54
CA ASP A 26 -0.80 -14.71 0.20
C ASP A 26 -0.05 -13.75 -0.73
N ALA A 27 -0.47 -12.48 -0.80
CA ALA A 27 0.13 -11.49 -1.69
C ALA A 27 1.60 -11.17 -1.36
N TYR A 28 2.00 -11.31 -0.09
CA TYR A 28 3.36 -11.00 0.37
C TYR A 28 4.25 -12.23 0.56
N ARG A 29 3.74 -13.45 0.30
CA ARG A 29 4.48 -14.72 0.47
C ARG A 29 5.83 -14.73 -0.24
N ASP A 30 5.86 -14.26 -1.49
CA ASP A 30 7.06 -14.24 -2.33
C ASP A 30 7.77 -12.87 -2.37
N VAL A 31 7.30 -11.92 -1.55
CA VAL A 31 7.93 -10.60 -1.46
C VAL A 31 9.07 -10.69 -0.46
N ALA A 32 10.30 -10.44 -0.89
CA ALA A 32 11.44 -10.35 0.02
C ALA A 32 11.12 -9.38 1.17
N GLY A 33 11.28 -9.81 2.42
CA GLY A 33 10.90 -9.06 3.62
C GLY A 33 9.44 -9.21 4.08
N GLY A 34 8.61 -9.91 3.31
CA GLY A 34 7.27 -10.36 3.70
C GLY A 34 6.26 -9.27 4.02
N LEU A 35 5.17 -9.68 4.67
CA LEU A 35 4.20 -8.79 5.27
C LEU A 35 4.81 -8.17 6.54
N HIS A 36 4.73 -6.85 6.67
CA HIS A 36 5.39 -6.13 7.77
C HIS A 36 4.66 -6.20 9.12
N PHE A 37 3.50 -6.83 9.19
CA PHE A 37 2.75 -7.01 10.43
C PHE A 37 3.12 -8.36 11.05
N ALA A 38 3.38 -8.38 12.36
CA ALA A 38 3.74 -9.60 13.06
C ALA A 38 2.55 -10.58 13.17
N ASP A 39 1.35 -10.03 13.36
CA ASP A 39 0.12 -10.79 13.53
C ASP A 39 -1.12 -9.92 13.22
N HIS A 40 -2.30 -10.52 13.38
CA HIS A 40 -3.60 -9.87 13.22
C HIS A 40 -3.80 -8.63 14.11
N ALA A 41 -3.27 -8.63 15.34
CA ALA A 41 -3.40 -7.51 16.25
C ALA A 41 -2.55 -6.33 15.78
N ALA A 42 -1.30 -6.58 15.38
CA ALA A 42 -0.41 -5.59 14.79
C ALA A 42 -1.03 -4.94 13.54
N LEU A 43 -1.68 -5.74 12.67
CA LEU A 43 -2.39 -5.19 11.51
C LEU A 43 -3.50 -4.20 11.92
N LEU A 44 -4.25 -4.46 12.99
CA LEU A 44 -5.29 -3.55 13.48
C LEU A 44 -4.72 -2.32 14.18
N ASP A 45 -3.68 -2.49 14.98
CA ASP A 45 -3.15 -1.43 15.84
C ASP A 45 -2.24 -0.46 15.07
N GLU A 46 -1.53 -0.94 14.05
CA GLU A 46 -0.63 -0.12 13.25
C GLU A 46 -1.31 0.54 12.04
N SER A 47 -2.56 0.18 11.75
CA SER A 47 -3.32 0.75 10.64
C SER A 47 -4.32 1.80 11.12
N ALA A 48 -4.48 2.85 10.32
CA ALA A 48 -5.42 3.94 10.57
C ALA A 48 -6.70 3.81 9.74
N ARG A 49 -6.59 3.18 8.56
CA ARG A 49 -7.72 3.04 7.64
C ARG A 49 -7.50 1.84 6.72
N TRP A 50 -8.56 1.07 6.47
CA TRP A 50 -8.60 0.12 5.37
C TRP A 50 -9.59 0.61 4.32
N GLN A 51 -9.30 0.37 3.04
CA GLN A 51 -10.32 0.38 2.02
C GLN A 51 -10.47 -1.05 1.49
N LEU A 52 -11.72 -1.47 1.32
CA LEU A 52 -12.05 -2.81 0.84
C LEU A 52 -12.93 -2.69 -0.39
N ALA A 53 -12.63 -3.47 -1.43
CA ALA A 53 -13.59 -3.80 -2.46
C ALA A 53 -14.29 -5.11 -2.07
N LEU A 54 -15.62 -5.10 -2.04
CA LEU A 54 -16.43 -6.26 -1.67
C LEU A 54 -17.33 -6.70 -2.83
N CYS A 55 -17.55 -8.01 -2.95
CA CYS A 55 -18.66 -8.60 -3.70
C CYS A 55 -19.32 -9.66 -2.83
N ASP A 56 -20.62 -9.49 -2.57
CA ASP A 56 -21.44 -10.46 -1.83
C ASP A 56 -20.82 -10.87 -0.48
N GLY A 57 -20.32 -9.86 0.26
CA GLY A 57 -19.68 -10.02 1.58
C GLY A 57 -18.22 -10.48 1.56
N ARG A 58 -17.67 -10.84 0.40
CA ARG A 58 -16.27 -11.28 0.24
C ARG A 58 -15.35 -10.14 -0.14
N VAL A 59 -14.16 -10.09 0.45
CA VAL A 59 -13.11 -9.12 0.12
C VAL A 59 -12.46 -9.49 -1.21
N LEU A 60 -12.67 -8.66 -2.24
CA LEU A 60 -12.00 -8.77 -3.53
C LEU A 60 -10.60 -8.14 -3.50
N ALA A 61 -10.46 -7.01 -2.82
CA ALA A 61 -9.21 -6.27 -2.74
C ALA A 61 -9.15 -5.42 -1.48
N VAL A 62 -7.94 -5.16 -1.01
CA VAL A 62 -7.67 -4.36 0.19
C VAL A 62 -6.54 -3.39 -0.06
N THR A 63 -6.66 -2.19 0.50
CA THR A 63 -5.54 -1.28 0.73
C THR A 63 -5.52 -0.85 2.20
N VAL A 64 -4.36 -0.97 2.83
CA VAL A 64 -4.13 -0.66 4.25
C VAL A 64 -3.32 0.61 4.34
N PHE A 65 -3.78 1.55 5.15
CA PHE A 65 -3.13 2.84 5.37
C PHE A 65 -2.76 3.03 6.83
N LYS A 66 -1.69 3.78 7.08
CA LYS A 66 -1.38 4.38 8.38
C LYS A 66 -1.28 5.89 8.30
N ALA A 67 -1.41 6.54 9.45
CA ALA A 67 -1.17 7.98 9.57
C ALA A 67 0.34 8.25 9.51
N LYS A 68 0.79 8.95 8.46
CA LYS A 68 2.17 9.44 8.31
C LYS A 68 2.22 10.55 7.25
N LYS A 69 2.40 11.81 7.68
CA LYS A 69 2.36 13.01 6.82
C LYS A 69 1.14 13.02 5.88
N GLY A 70 -0.04 12.90 6.50
CA GLY A 70 -1.26 12.47 5.84
C GLY A 70 -1.45 10.96 5.95
N LEU A 71 -1.85 10.32 4.85
CA LEU A 71 -2.03 8.86 4.80
C LEU A 71 -0.95 8.21 3.96
N LYS A 72 -0.37 7.16 4.51
CA LYS A 72 0.58 6.30 3.81
C LYS A 72 -0.04 4.93 3.59
N LEU A 73 -0.19 4.49 2.34
CA LEU A 73 -0.55 3.12 2.02
C LEU A 73 0.67 2.23 2.28
N ILE A 74 0.47 1.21 3.12
CA ILE A 74 1.52 0.31 3.62
C ILE A 74 1.35 -1.13 3.20
N ALA A 75 0.13 -1.53 2.82
CA ALA A 75 -0.12 -2.84 2.23
C ALA A 75 -1.27 -2.78 1.22
N MET A 76 -1.23 -3.66 0.22
CA MET A 76 -2.30 -3.84 -0.75
C MET A 76 -2.32 -5.28 -1.26
N ALA A 77 -3.51 -5.79 -1.57
CA ALA A 77 -3.68 -7.10 -2.18
C ALA A 77 -5.01 -7.20 -2.93
N ALA A 78 -5.09 -8.16 -3.85
CA ALA A 78 -6.30 -8.50 -4.59
C ALA A 78 -6.41 -10.02 -4.71
N ALA A 79 -7.63 -10.53 -4.50
CA ALA A 79 -7.98 -11.94 -4.61
C ALA A 79 -7.97 -12.34 -6.09
N CYS A 80 -6.81 -12.77 -6.60
CA CYS A 80 -6.57 -12.95 -8.04
C CYS A 80 -7.46 -14.03 -8.67
N GLU A 81 -7.98 -14.95 -7.86
CA GLU A 81 -8.94 -15.98 -8.24
C GLU A 81 -10.36 -15.46 -8.45
N LEU A 82 -10.67 -14.26 -7.96
CA LEU A 82 -11.98 -13.64 -8.09
C LEU A 82 -12.03 -12.65 -9.26
N ALA A 83 -13.03 -12.82 -10.12
CA ALA A 83 -13.25 -11.94 -11.26
C ALA A 83 -13.39 -10.47 -10.83
N GLY A 84 -12.67 -9.57 -11.50
CA GLY A 84 -12.72 -8.13 -11.26
C GLY A 84 -11.98 -7.62 -10.01
N ALA A 85 -11.29 -8.49 -9.26
CA ALA A 85 -10.50 -8.09 -8.08
C ALA A 85 -9.35 -7.14 -8.44
N ARG A 86 -8.62 -7.44 -9.52
CA ARG A 86 -7.54 -6.59 -10.04
C ARG A 86 -8.05 -5.20 -10.44
N ASP A 87 -9.18 -5.14 -11.14
CA ASP A 87 -9.77 -3.87 -11.57
C ASP A 87 -10.24 -3.04 -10.39
N ALA A 88 -10.80 -3.71 -9.36
CA ALA A 88 -11.18 -3.06 -8.12
C ALA A 88 -9.96 -2.48 -7.39
N LEU A 89 -8.85 -3.22 -7.32
CA LEU A 89 -7.60 -2.73 -6.75
C LEU A 89 -7.07 -1.52 -7.53
N CYS A 90 -7.07 -1.57 -8.87
CA CYS A 90 -6.68 -0.43 -9.70
C CYS A 90 -7.55 0.81 -9.42
N GLU A 91 -8.87 0.65 -9.32
CA GLU A 91 -9.79 1.73 -8.98
C GLU A 91 -9.47 2.34 -7.61
N MET A 92 -9.23 1.49 -6.61
CA MET A 92 -8.85 1.92 -5.26
C MET A 92 -7.52 2.67 -5.26
N LEU A 93 -6.50 2.18 -5.97
CA LEU A 93 -5.18 2.80 -6.04
C LEU A 93 -5.20 4.14 -6.77
N ARG A 94 -5.92 4.27 -7.89
CA ARG A 94 -6.10 5.56 -8.58
C ARG A 94 -6.73 6.62 -7.68
N ARG A 95 -7.68 6.23 -6.83
CA ARG A 95 -8.24 7.11 -5.80
C ARG A 95 -7.22 7.40 -4.70
N ALA A 96 -6.51 6.39 -4.22
CA ALA A 96 -5.52 6.51 -3.15
C ALA A 96 -4.40 7.48 -3.53
N LEU A 97 -3.86 7.42 -4.74
CA LEU A 97 -2.77 8.29 -5.21
C LEU A 97 -3.07 9.79 -5.10
N ARG A 98 -4.36 10.18 -5.12
CA ARG A 98 -4.76 11.59 -4.99
C ARG A 98 -4.80 12.10 -3.54
N GLN A 99 -4.83 11.20 -2.56
CA GLN A 99 -5.11 11.52 -1.15
C GLN A 99 -4.13 10.87 -0.15
N ALA A 100 -3.26 10.00 -0.64
CA ALA A 100 -2.31 9.24 0.13
C ALA A 100 -1.07 9.00 -0.72
N TRP A 101 0.02 8.64 -0.05
CA TRP A 101 1.28 8.29 -0.69
C TRP A 101 1.71 6.88 -0.30
N MET A 102 2.66 6.30 -1.04
CA MET A 102 3.18 4.96 -0.79
C MET A 102 4.61 4.82 -1.28
N GLU A 103 5.34 3.87 -0.69
CA GLU A 103 6.65 3.45 -1.19
C GLU A 103 6.47 2.13 -1.96
N LEU A 104 7.03 2.05 -3.17
CA LEU A 104 6.91 0.91 -4.06
C LEU A 104 8.29 0.37 -4.44
N SER A 105 8.32 -0.90 -4.83
CA SER A 105 9.48 -1.57 -5.44
C SER A 105 9.02 -2.77 -6.24
N GLY A 106 9.80 -3.18 -7.24
CA GLY A 106 9.59 -4.44 -7.96
C GLY A 106 8.19 -4.55 -8.58
N ARG A 107 7.50 -5.67 -8.37
CA ARG A 107 6.18 -5.93 -9.00
C ARG A 107 5.14 -4.87 -8.65
N ALA A 108 5.13 -4.37 -7.41
CA ALA A 108 4.19 -3.36 -6.95
C ALA A 108 4.41 -2.02 -7.67
N GLU A 109 5.66 -1.64 -7.90
CA GLU A 109 6.02 -0.45 -8.68
C GLU A 109 5.56 -0.60 -10.13
N SER A 110 5.97 -1.67 -10.80
CA SER A 110 5.57 -1.92 -12.19
C SER A 110 4.05 -1.93 -12.36
N PHE A 111 3.32 -2.49 -11.39
CA PHE A 111 1.87 -2.52 -11.40
C PHE A 111 1.25 -1.11 -11.29
N VAL A 112 1.66 -0.32 -10.32
CA VAL A 112 1.09 1.02 -10.09
C VAL A 112 1.44 1.98 -11.22
N MET A 113 2.69 1.92 -11.73
CA MET A 113 3.11 2.76 -12.86
C MET A 113 2.34 2.43 -14.13
N LYS A 114 2.16 1.15 -14.44
CA LYS A 114 1.54 0.69 -15.68
C LYS A 114 0.01 0.78 -15.67
N TYR A 115 -0.63 0.49 -14.55
CA TYR A 115 -2.08 0.31 -14.50
C TYR A 115 -2.82 1.37 -13.68
N CYS A 116 -2.14 2.10 -12.79
CA CYS A 116 -2.79 3.01 -11.84
C CYS A 116 -2.37 4.48 -12.02
N ASP A 117 -1.74 4.84 -13.13
CA ASP A 117 -1.24 6.19 -13.43
C ASP A 117 -0.19 6.71 -12.43
N GLY A 118 0.60 5.82 -11.82
CA GLY A 118 1.60 6.18 -10.81
C GLY A 118 2.61 7.25 -11.26
N HIS A 119 2.94 7.27 -12.56
CA HIS A 119 3.86 8.24 -13.16
C HIS A 119 3.41 9.70 -13.00
N ARG A 120 2.11 9.96 -12.82
CA ARG A 120 1.56 11.31 -12.61
C ARG A 120 1.71 11.81 -11.17
N PHE A 121 2.10 10.93 -10.25
CA PHE A 121 2.15 11.19 -8.82
C PHE A 121 3.54 10.91 -8.25
N LEU A 122 4.59 10.98 -9.06
CA LEU A 122 5.97 10.78 -8.61
C LEU A 122 6.34 11.80 -7.53
N ILE A 123 6.92 11.32 -6.43
CA ILE A 123 7.47 12.16 -5.37
C ILE A 123 8.99 12.14 -5.52
N HIS A 124 9.59 13.32 -5.68
CA HIS A 124 11.03 13.45 -5.83
C HIS A 124 11.78 12.93 -4.58
N GLY A 125 12.88 12.24 -4.79
CA GLY A 125 13.71 11.58 -3.79
C GLY A 125 14.20 12.52 -2.67
N SER A 126 14.38 13.81 -2.97
CA SER A 126 14.77 14.83 -1.99
C SER A 126 13.75 15.07 -0.88
N LEU A 127 12.48 14.71 -1.10
CA LEU A 127 11.39 14.89 -0.12
C LEU A 127 11.24 13.68 0.81
N ILE A 128 11.86 12.55 0.46
CA ILE A 128 11.70 11.28 1.16
C ILE A 128 12.23 11.32 2.60
N PRO A 129 13.38 11.96 2.92
CA PRO A 129 13.84 12.08 4.30
C PRO A 129 12.80 12.73 5.22
N GLN A 130 12.13 13.78 4.72
CA GLN A 130 11.07 14.49 5.44
C GLN A 130 9.81 13.62 5.60
N LEU A 131 9.43 12.87 4.56
CA LEU A 131 8.27 11.97 4.63
C LEU A 131 8.47 10.79 5.57
N LEU A 132 9.71 10.32 5.68
CA LEU A 132 10.05 9.16 6.50
C LEU A 132 10.53 9.50 7.91
N ASP A 133 10.87 10.77 8.17
CA ASP A 133 11.53 11.23 9.38
C ASP A 133 12.85 10.45 9.64
N LYS A 134 13.60 10.18 8.56
CA LYS A 134 14.83 9.37 8.57
C LYS A 134 15.81 9.85 7.49
N PRO A 135 17.13 9.73 7.68
CA PRO A 135 18.09 9.95 6.60
C PRO A 135 17.89 8.90 5.50
N ILE A 136 18.05 9.31 4.25
CA ILE A 136 17.90 8.44 3.07
C ILE A 136 19.08 8.68 2.13
N GLU A 137 19.69 7.60 1.68
CA GLU A 137 20.65 7.62 0.58
C GLU A 137 19.87 7.81 -0.73
N ALA A 138 19.88 9.03 -1.26
CA ALA A 138 19.34 9.29 -2.59
C ALA A 138 20.19 8.57 -3.64
N THR A 139 19.55 7.92 -4.61
CA THR A 139 20.27 7.45 -5.80
C THR A 139 20.25 8.55 -6.85
N ALA A 140 21.43 8.98 -7.29
CA ALA A 140 21.58 10.15 -8.17
C ALA A 140 21.07 9.94 -9.62
N ALA A 141 20.59 8.75 -9.98
CA ALA A 141 20.37 8.38 -11.38
C ALA A 141 19.16 9.06 -12.04
N ASP A 142 18.04 9.21 -11.32
CA ASP A 142 16.79 9.74 -11.91
C ASP A 142 16.01 10.71 -11.00
N GLY A 143 16.51 10.99 -9.80
CA GLY A 143 15.87 11.90 -8.84
C GLY A 143 14.64 11.34 -8.14
N TYR A 144 14.15 10.14 -8.45
CA TYR A 144 12.95 9.56 -7.84
C TYR A 144 13.22 8.28 -7.06
N HIS A 145 14.16 7.46 -7.53
CA HIS A 145 14.56 6.28 -6.79
C HIS A 145 15.51 6.63 -5.64
N TYR A 146 15.44 5.82 -4.59
CA TYR A 146 16.31 5.90 -3.42
C TYR A 146 16.48 4.53 -2.80
N VAL A 147 17.54 4.34 -2.02
CA VAL A 147 17.82 3.06 -1.35
C VAL A 147 17.46 3.18 0.12
N ARG A 148 16.85 2.12 0.65
CA ARG A 148 16.59 1.95 2.08
C ARG A 148 16.97 0.57 2.54
N GLU A 149 17.43 0.51 3.78
CA GLU A 149 17.52 -0.74 4.51
C GLU A 149 16.17 -1.05 5.17
N ILE A 150 15.62 -2.22 4.87
CA ILE A 150 14.39 -2.74 5.44
C ILE A 150 14.65 -4.20 5.82
N LEU A 151 14.59 -4.53 7.11
CA LEU A 151 14.89 -5.86 7.63
C LEU A 151 16.27 -6.38 7.15
N GLN A 152 17.31 -5.55 7.31
CA GLN A 152 18.69 -5.83 6.88
C GLN A 152 18.87 -6.04 5.36
N GLN A 153 17.86 -5.70 4.56
CA GLN A 153 17.93 -5.77 3.09
C GLN A 153 17.94 -4.36 2.50
N ARG A 154 18.94 -4.07 1.66
CA ARG A 154 18.96 -2.87 0.82
C ARG A 154 17.93 -3.05 -0.30
N LYS A 155 16.98 -2.11 -0.39
CA LYS A 155 15.94 -2.10 -1.42
C LYS A 155 15.91 -0.75 -2.11
N THR A 156 15.93 -0.78 -3.44
CA THR A 156 15.57 0.39 -4.26
C THR A 156 14.06 0.59 -4.18
N LYS A 157 13.67 1.83 -3.90
CA LYS A 157 12.29 2.24 -3.69
C LYS A 157 12.00 3.48 -4.52
N ILE A 158 10.74 3.67 -4.85
CA ILE A 158 10.18 4.93 -5.34
C ILE A 158 8.99 5.32 -4.48
N ALA A 159 8.72 6.62 -4.34
CA ALA A 159 7.51 7.09 -3.69
C ALA A 159 6.55 7.73 -4.70
N VAL A 160 5.28 7.40 -4.55
CA VAL A 160 4.20 7.96 -5.36
C VAL A 160 3.01 8.37 -4.52
N GLY A 161 2.24 9.34 -5.01
CA GLY A 161 0.97 9.79 -4.45
C GLY A 161 1.01 11.23 -3.96
N THR A 162 0.03 11.58 -3.14
CA THR A 162 -0.13 12.91 -2.55
C THR A 162 0.07 12.83 -1.04
N PHE A 163 0.90 13.69 -0.49
CA PHE A 163 1.11 13.84 0.95
C PHE A 163 0.69 15.24 1.40
N ARG A 164 0.51 15.41 2.72
CA ARG A 164 0.31 16.73 3.33
C ARG A 164 1.53 17.03 4.19
N ALA A 165 2.24 18.11 3.84
CA ALA A 165 3.35 18.63 4.61
C ALA A 165 2.87 19.18 5.96
#